data_AF-V4VNU5-F1
#
_entry.id   AF-V4VNU5-F1
#
_cell.length_a   1.000
_cell.length_b   1.000
_cell.length_c   1.000
_cell.angle_alpha   90.00
_cell.angle_beta   90.00
_cell.angle_gamma   90.00
#
_symmetry.space_group_name_H-M   'P 1'
#
loop_
_entity.id
_entity.type
_entity.pdbx_description
1 polymer ?
#
loop_
_entity_poly.entity_id
_entity_poly.type
_entity_poly.pdbx_seq_one_letter_code
_entity_poly.pdbx_strand_id
1 'polypeptide(L)'
;MKDPLSHHNKNMQSWGCLRNPTQHIDRLMKAQYLRQVLGNKLQLKTSIVVVRWLVKQACTFRGGDELVYSINRGNFTKLIKHSAECSKEITEVVLENSPLYAKYKPSNIQKGLLNILRNKVQNKIHKELGDGKFCILGGEALYGSDKEQMAIILRYVDCNGCIRECFLSC
;
A
#
# COMPACT_ATOMS: atom_id res chain seq x y z
N MET A 1 -59.90 -12.47 -1.69
CA MET A 1 -59.51 -13.10 -2.98
C MET A 1 -58.32 -12.33 -3.53
N LYS A 2 -57.19 -12.99 -3.82
CA LYS A 2 -56.02 -12.35 -4.45
C LYS A 2 -56.26 -12.30 -5.97
N ASP A 3 -56.08 -11.13 -6.57
CA ASP A 3 -56.27 -10.92 -8.00
C ASP A 3 -55.33 -11.83 -8.84
N PRO A 4 -55.87 -12.72 -9.70
CA PRO A 4 -55.08 -13.65 -10.53
C PRO A 4 -54.10 -12.92 -11.46
N LEU A 5 -54.48 -11.72 -11.92
CA LEU A 5 -53.67 -10.84 -12.76
C LEU A 5 -52.39 -10.37 -12.07
N SER A 6 -52.37 -10.24 -10.74
CA SER A 6 -51.19 -9.74 -10.01
C SER A 6 -50.03 -10.74 -10.01
N HIS A 7 -50.33 -12.04 -9.94
CA HIS A 7 -49.33 -13.11 -10.00
C HIS A 7 -48.79 -13.27 -11.42
N HIS A 8 -49.67 -13.20 -12.42
CA HIS A 8 -49.25 -13.23 -13.82
C HIS A 8 -48.33 -12.04 -14.16
N ASN A 9 -48.68 -10.83 -13.71
CA ASN A 9 -47.88 -9.63 -14.00
C ASN A 9 -46.50 -9.69 -13.32
N LYS A 10 -46.44 -10.19 -12.08
CA LYS A 10 -45.16 -10.46 -11.38
C LYS A 10 -44.31 -11.52 -12.08
N ASN A 11 -44.93 -12.59 -12.55
CA ASN A 11 -44.23 -13.65 -13.26
C ASN A 11 -43.71 -13.16 -14.62
N MET A 12 -44.46 -12.31 -15.34
CA MET A 12 -44.02 -11.68 -16.58
C MET A 12 -42.83 -10.74 -16.36
N GLN A 13 -42.85 -9.94 -15.29
CA GLN A 13 -41.70 -9.12 -14.90
C GLN A 13 -40.49 -9.97 -14.55
N SER A 14 -40.67 -11.04 -13.77
CA SER A 14 -39.60 -11.96 -13.40
C SER A 14 -38.98 -12.64 -14.62
N TRP A 15 -39.81 -13.08 -15.58
CA TRP A 15 -39.34 -13.64 -16.86
C TRP A 15 -38.58 -12.61 -17.70
N GLY A 16 -39.04 -11.36 -17.73
CA GLY A 16 -38.32 -10.26 -18.38
C GLY A 16 -36.95 -9.99 -17.76
N CYS A 17 -36.85 -10.01 -16.42
CA CYS A 17 -35.59 -9.93 -15.69
C CYS A 17 -34.66 -11.12 -15.99
N LEU A 18 -35.20 -12.34 -16.04
CA LEU A 18 -34.44 -13.56 -16.33
C LEU A 18 -33.89 -13.58 -17.77
N ARG A 19 -34.58 -12.93 -18.70
CA ARG A 19 -34.16 -12.77 -20.10
C ARG A 19 -33.16 -11.63 -20.29
N ASN A 20 -32.98 -10.77 -19.29
CA ASN A 20 -32.04 -9.65 -19.36
C ASN A 20 -30.60 -10.16 -19.19
N PRO A 21 -29.76 -10.14 -20.24
CA PRO A 21 -28.40 -10.66 -20.20
C PRO A 21 -27.52 -10.00 -19.12
N THR A 22 -27.83 -8.77 -18.72
CA THR A 22 -27.08 -8.00 -17.71
C THR A 22 -27.30 -8.48 -16.28
N GLN A 23 -28.43 -9.15 -16.00
CA GLN A 23 -28.77 -9.66 -14.67
C GLN A 23 -28.36 -11.12 -14.47
N HIS A 24 -27.73 -11.74 -15.49
CA HIS A 24 -27.18 -13.09 -15.32
C HIS A 24 -26.13 -13.11 -14.21
N ILE A 25 -26.23 -14.12 -13.36
CA ILE A 25 -25.37 -14.33 -12.20
C ILE A 25 -23.89 -14.24 -12.59
N ASP A 26 -23.50 -14.86 -13.70
CA ASP A 26 -22.11 -14.82 -14.18
C ASP A 26 -21.60 -13.41 -14.49
N ARG A 27 -22.45 -12.56 -15.08
CA ARG A 27 -22.06 -11.17 -15.40
C ARG A 27 -21.96 -10.32 -14.13
N LEU A 28 -22.93 -10.47 -13.23
CA LEU A 28 -22.92 -9.78 -11.94
C LEU A 28 -21.71 -10.18 -11.10
N MET A 29 -21.42 -11.49 -11.01
CA MET A 29 -20.24 -12.01 -10.32
C MET A 29 -18.94 -11.50 -10.94
N LYS A 30 -18.80 -11.51 -12.28
CA LYS A 30 -17.63 -10.94 -12.95
C LYS A 30 -17.48 -9.45 -12.69
N ALA A 31 -18.55 -8.67 -12.77
CA ALA A 31 -18.52 -7.23 -12.51
C ALA A 31 -18.12 -6.92 -11.05
N GLN A 32 -18.67 -7.66 -10.09
CA GLN A 32 -18.32 -7.53 -8.68
C GLN A 32 -16.86 -7.89 -8.41
N TYR A 33 -16.38 -8.99 -8.99
CA TYR A 33 -14.98 -9.40 -8.91
C TYR A 33 -14.05 -8.32 -9.47
N LEU A 34 -14.34 -7.79 -10.66
CA LEU A 34 -13.57 -6.71 -11.27
C LEU A 34 -13.53 -5.46 -10.37
N ARG A 35 -14.66 -5.08 -9.78
CA ARG A 35 -14.73 -3.96 -8.83
C ARG A 35 -13.82 -4.18 -7.62
N GLN A 36 -13.80 -5.40 -7.05
CA GLN A 36 -12.90 -5.75 -5.95
C GLN A 36 -11.43 -5.70 -6.37
N VAL A 37 -11.08 -6.25 -7.54
CA VAL A 37 -9.70 -6.21 -8.05
C VAL A 37 -9.23 -4.78 -8.26
N LEU A 38 -10.07 -3.90 -8.83
CA LEU A 38 -9.75 -2.50 -9.03
C LEU A 38 -9.59 -1.76 -7.68
N GLY A 39 -10.48 -1.99 -6.72
CA GLY A 39 -10.38 -1.41 -5.38
C GLY A 39 -9.10 -1.83 -4.66
N ASN A 40 -8.76 -3.12 -4.68
CA ASN A 40 -7.53 -3.63 -4.07
C ASN A 40 -6.27 -3.04 -4.74
N LYS A 41 -6.27 -2.90 -6.07
CA LYS A 41 -5.18 -2.25 -6.81
C LYS A 41 -5.01 -0.78 -6.40
N LEU A 42 -6.12 -0.05 -6.27
CA LEU A 42 -6.10 1.35 -5.84
C LEU A 42 -5.54 1.47 -4.43
N GLN A 43 -6.01 0.66 -3.48
CA GLN A 43 -5.53 0.64 -2.11
C GLN A 43 -4.04 0.28 -1.99
N LEU A 44 -3.58 -0.71 -2.77
CA LEU A 44 -2.16 -1.08 -2.83
C LEU A 44 -1.31 0.06 -3.40
N LYS A 45 -1.78 0.72 -4.46
CA LYS A 45 -1.08 1.87 -5.07
C LYS A 45 -0.94 3.01 -4.06
N THR A 46 -2.02 3.35 -3.35
CA THR A 46 -2.00 4.37 -2.29
C THR A 46 -1.01 3.99 -1.19
N SER A 47 -1.03 2.72 -0.74
CA SER A 47 -0.09 2.22 0.27
C SER A 47 1.37 2.35 -0.17
N ILE A 48 1.69 1.98 -1.42
CA ILE A 48 3.05 2.12 -1.97
C ILE A 48 3.50 3.58 -2.00
N VAL A 49 2.62 4.51 -2.39
CA VAL A 49 2.93 5.94 -2.41
C VAL A 49 3.23 6.45 -1.00
N VAL A 50 2.41 6.10 -0.02
CA VAL A 50 2.62 6.48 1.38
C VAL A 50 3.92 5.91 1.94
N VAL A 51 4.18 4.61 1.73
CA VAL A 51 5.45 3.99 2.18
C VAL A 51 6.64 4.72 1.55
N ARG A 52 6.61 4.97 0.24
CA ARG A 52 7.68 5.66 -0.47
C ARG A 52 7.90 7.08 0.06
N TRP A 53 6.84 7.81 0.39
CA TRP A 53 6.94 9.14 0.99
C TRP A 53 7.61 9.07 2.36
N LEU A 54 7.18 8.15 3.23
CA LEU A 54 7.74 7.97 4.57
C LEU A 54 9.23 7.61 4.53
N VAL A 55 9.64 6.67 3.67
CA VAL A 55 11.05 6.30 3.49
C VAL A 55 11.87 7.51 3.06
N LYS A 56 11.38 8.29 2.07
CA LYS A 56 12.10 9.46 1.56
C LYS A 56 12.33 10.53 2.60
N GLN A 57 11.39 10.69 3.54
CA GLN A 57 11.48 11.68 4.62
C GLN A 57 12.09 11.12 5.91
N ALA A 58 12.59 9.88 5.89
CA ALA A 58 13.06 9.17 7.09
C ALA A 58 12.05 9.20 8.26
N CYS A 59 10.74 9.21 7.94
CA CYS A 59 9.68 9.31 8.94
C CYS A 59 9.29 7.92 9.46
N THR A 60 9.00 7.85 10.75
CA THR A 60 8.49 6.60 11.36
C THR A 60 7.15 6.22 10.76
N PHE A 61 6.96 4.94 10.49
CA PHE A 61 5.71 4.43 9.91
C PHE A 61 4.59 4.35 10.94
N ARG A 62 4.97 3.91 12.15
CA ARG A 62 4.10 3.55 13.26
C ARG A 62 4.10 4.64 14.32
N GLY A 63 2.98 4.75 15.03
CA GLY A 63 2.88 5.52 16.26
C GLY A 63 3.10 4.61 17.46
N GLY A 64 3.25 5.20 18.65
CA GLY A 64 3.31 4.44 19.90
C GLY A 64 2.02 3.64 20.17
N ASP A 65 0.86 4.16 19.73
CA ASP A 65 -0.44 3.49 19.84
C ASP A 65 -1.23 3.61 18.52
N GLU A 66 -1.59 2.47 17.90
CA GLU A 66 -2.34 2.37 16.63
C GLU A 66 -3.87 2.18 16.82
N LEU A 67 -4.35 2.18 18.07
CA LEU A 67 -5.77 2.06 18.43
C LEU A 67 -6.62 3.17 17.82
N VAL A 68 -7.92 2.93 17.65
CA VAL A 68 -8.81 3.85 16.90
C VAL A 68 -8.90 5.23 17.54
N TYR A 69 -8.88 5.26 18.87
CA TYR A 69 -8.97 6.44 19.72
C TYR A 69 -7.62 7.12 20.01
N SER A 70 -6.50 6.58 19.51
CA SER A 70 -5.19 7.22 19.70
C SER A 70 -5.08 8.50 18.89
N ILE A 71 -4.55 9.56 19.52
CA ILE A 71 -4.22 10.85 18.88
C ILE A 71 -3.15 10.65 17.79
N ASN A 72 -2.24 9.68 17.96
CA ASN A 72 -1.17 9.41 17.01
C ASN A 72 -1.12 7.94 16.59
N ARG A 73 -2.01 7.56 15.67
CA ARG A 73 -2.08 6.21 15.06
C ARG A 73 -0.94 5.87 14.08
N GLY A 74 0.15 6.64 14.10
CA GLY A 74 1.27 6.53 13.18
C GLY A 74 1.09 7.29 11.87
N ASN A 75 2.21 7.69 11.29
CA ASN A 75 2.24 8.51 10.07
C ASN A 75 1.68 7.76 8.86
N PHE A 76 1.83 6.44 8.79
CA PHE A 76 1.24 5.64 7.71
C PHE A 76 -0.29 5.78 7.71
N THR A 77 -0.94 5.56 8.85
CA THR A 77 -2.40 5.67 8.97
C THR A 77 -2.86 7.10 8.67
N LYS A 78 -2.13 8.12 9.15
CA LYS A 78 -2.47 9.53 8.92
C LYS A 78 -2.39 9.92 7.44
N LEU A 79 -1.32 9.54 6.74
CA LEU A 79 -1.16 9.83 5.31
C LEU A 79 -2.17 9.08 4.44
N ILE A 80 -2.53 7.87 4.84
CA ILE A 80 -3.61 7.11 4.19
C ILE A 80 -4.95 7.84 4.35
N LYS A 81 -5.28 8.33 5.56
CA LYS A 81 -6.49 9.13 5.79
C LYS A 81 -6.48 10.41 4.96
N HIS A 82 -5.36 11.12 4.96
CA HIS A 82 -5.20 12.34 4.15
C HIS A 82 -5.40 12.05 2.65
N SER A 83 -4.87 10.94 2.15
CA SER A 83 -5.08 10.52 0.76
C SER A 83 -6.55 10.21 0.45
N ALA A 84 -7.30 9.68 1.41
CA ALA A 84 -8.74 9.45 1.29
C ALA A 84 -9.52 10.77 1.29
N GLU A 85 -9.20 11.71 2.19
CA GLU A 85 -9.82 13.04 2.22
C GLU A 85 -9.69 13.78 0.88
N CYS A 86 -8.59 13.56 0.16
CA CYS A 86 -8.35 14.15 -1.16
C CYS A 86 -9.03 13.40 -2.32
N SER A 87 -9.57 12.19 -2.13
CA SER A 87 -10.14 11.38 -3.21
C SER A 87 -11.28 10.46 -2.74
N LYS A 88 -12.46 10.66 -3.35
CA LYS A 88 -13.64 9.81 -3.11
C LYS A 88 -13.37 8.34 -3.46
N GLU A 89 -12.66 8.08 -4.56
CA GLU A 89 -12.29 6.72 -4.98
C GLU A 89 -11.42 6.01 -3.95
N ILE A 90 -10.47 6.73 -3.35
CA ILE A 90 -9.61 6.19 -2.27
C ILE A 90 -10.42 6.02 -0.99
N THR A 91 -11.32 6.95 -0.68
CA THR A 91 -12.20 6.85 0.49
C THR A 91 -13.01 5.56 0.47
N GLU A 92 -13.57 5.17 -0.68
CA GLU A 92 -14.40 3.97 -0.82
C GLU A 92 -13.64 2.65 -0.60
N VAL A 93 -12.31 2.64 -0.71
CA VAL A 93 -11.53 1.38 -0.75
C VAL A 93 -10.51 1.24 0.38
N VAL A 94 -10.35 2.25 1.24
CA VAL A 94 -9.28 2.27 2.24
C VAL A 94 -9.82 2.30 3.69
N LEU A 95 -8.98 1.88 4.65
CA LEU A 95 -9.27 1.80 6.08
C LEU A 95 -10.50 0.93 6.41
N GLU A 96 -11.56 1.53 6.94
CA GLU A 96 -12.75 0.83 7.44
C GLU A 96 -13.68 0.38 6.30
N ASN A 97 -13.55 1.01 5.12
CA ASN A 97 -14.29 0.65 3.91
C ASN A 97 -13.66 -0.51 3.14
N SER A 98 -12.43 -0.90 3.52
CA SER A 98 -11.73 -2.03 2.90
C SER A 98 -12.41 -3.37 3.26
N PRO A 99 -12.59 -4.27 2.28
CA PRO A 99 -13.00 -5.65 2.54
C PRO A 99 -12.11 -6.28 3.62
N LEU A 100 -12.67 -7.14 4.48
CA LEU A 100 -12.00 -7.73 5.65
C LEU A 100 -10.61 -8.32 5.34
N TYR A 101 -10.46 -8.95 4.17
CA TYR A 101 -9.24 -9.60 3.67
C TYR A 101 -8.28 -8.67 2.92
N ALA A 102 -8.70 -7.47 2.53
CA ALA A 102 -7.90 -6.50 1.76
C ALA A 102 -7.30 -5.40 2.65
N LYS A 103 -7.26 -5.58 3.98
CA LYS A 103 -6.68 -4.57 4.86
C LYS A 103 -5.16 -4.57 4.69
N TYR A 104 -4.60 -3.57 3.99
CA TYR A 104 -3.13 -3.35 3.87
C TYR A 104 -2.54 -2.60 5.09
N LYS A 105 -3.31 -2.50 6.18
CA LYS A 105 -2.90 -1.93 7.47
C LYS A 105 -1.92 -2.79 8.29
N PRO A 106 -2.03 -4.13 8.37
CA PRO A 106 -1.28 -4.90 9.35
C PRO A 106 0.22 -4.86 9.08
N SER A 107 0.99 -4.99 10.17
CA SER A 107 2.45 -4.80 10.19
C SER A 107 3.18 -5.59 9.12
N ASN A 108 2.73 -6.81 8.87
CA ASN A 108 3.33 -7.74 7.92
C ASN A 108 3.31 -7.19 6.49
N ILE A 109 2.21 -6.55 6.07
CA ILE A 109 2.07 -5.98 4.73
C ILE A 109 2.96 -4.74 4.59
N GLN A 110 2.98 -3.86 5.59
CA GLN A 110 3.88 -2.69 5.59
C GLN A 110 5.35 -3.11 5.50
N LYS A 111 5.76 -4.11 6.29
CA LYS A 111 7.11 -4.71 6.24
C LYS A 111 7.40 -5.33 4.89
N GLY A 112 6.43 -6.04 4.28
CA GLY A 112 6.56 -6.61 2.95
C GLY A 112 6.80 -5.55 1.87
N LEU A 113 6.02 -4.46 1.88
CA LEU A 113 6.20 -3.33 0.97
C LEU A 113 7.57 -2.67 1.16
N LEU A 114 7.98 -2.46 2.41
CA LEU A 114 9.30 -1.91 2.72
C LEU A 114 10.43 -2.82 2.22
N ASN A 115 10.29 -4.13 2.39
CA ASN A 115 11.26 -5.11 1.90
C ASN A 115 11.36 -5.10 0.37
N ILE A 116 10.23 -5.02 -0.34
CA ILE A 116 10.21 -4.89 -1.80
C ILE A 116 10.92 -3.61 -2.25
N LEU A 117 10.67 -2.47 -1.57
CA LEU A 117 11.33 -1.21 -1.88
C LEU A 117 12.83 -1.28 -1.59
N ARG A 118 13.24 -1.83 -0.45
CA ARG A 118 14.63 -2.09 -0.10
C ARG A 118 15.32 -2.91 -1.19
N ASN A 119 14.74 -4.04 -1.59
CA ASN A 119 15.29 -4.90 -2.64
C ASN A 119 15.42 -4.17 -3.97
N LYS A 120 14.45 -3.33 -4.35
CA LYS A 120 14.54 -2.51 -5.56
C LYS A 120 15.67 -1.48 -5.51
N VAL A 121 15.85 -0.83 -4.36
CA VAL A 121 16.95 0.13 -4.15
C VAL A 121 18.30 -0.59 -4.19
N GLN A 122 18.44 -1.70 -3.47
CA GLN A 122 19.66 -2.50 -3.46
C GLN A 122 20.02 -3.03 -4.86
N ASN A 123 19.04 -3.56 -5.61
CA ASN A 123 19.26 -4.01 -6.97
C ASN A 123 19.66 -2.87 -7.91
N LYS A 124 19.13 -1.65 -7.70
CA LYS A 124 19.52 -0.48 -8.47
C LYS A 124 20.98 -0.10 -8.17
N ILE A 125 21.35 -0.03 -6.89
CA ILE A 125 22.72 0.25 -6.45
C ILE A 125 23.68 -0.80 -7.03
N HIS A 126 23.33 -2.09 -6.94
CA HIS A 126 24.17 -3.17 -7.47
C HIS A 126 24.39 -3.05 -8.98
N LYS A 127 23.35 -2.67 -9.74
CA LYS A 127 23.47 -2.42 -11.19
C LYS A 127 24.29 -1.18 -11.51
N GLU A 128 24.17 -0.11 -10.72
CA GLU A 128 24.95 1.12 -10.90
C GLU A 128 26.41 0.93 -10.53
N LEU A 129 26.69 0.07 -9.54
CA LEU A 129 28.04 -0.27 -9.10
C LEU A 129 28.76 -1.16 -10.12
N GLY A 130 28.12 -2.22 -10.63
CA GLY A 130 28.76 -3.20 -11.51
C GLY A 130 30.03 -3.77 -10.88
N ASP A 131 31.12 -3.81 -11.67
CA ASP A 131 32.47 -4.19 -11.21
C ASP A 131 33.30 -2.96 -10.76
N GLY A 132 32.63 -1.83 -10.52
CA GLY A 132 33.25 -0.59 -10.10
C GLY A 132 33.83 -0.65 -8.68
N LYS A 133 34.79 0.23 -8.42
CA LYS A 133 35.38 0.38 -7.08
C LYS A 133 34.38 1.07 -6.14
N PHE A 134 34.30 0.57 -4.91
CA PHE A 134 33.53 1.18 -3.83
C PHE A 134 34.37 1.26 -2.55
N CYS A 135 33.95 2.11 -1.62
CA CYS A 135 34.41 2.09 -0.25
C CYS A 135 33.22 2.05 0.72
N ILE A 136 33.46 1.45 1.87
CA ILE A 136 32.51 1.41 2.99
C ILE A 136 33.05 2.36 4.05
N LEU A 137 32.23 3.31 4.45
CA LEU A 137 32.52 4.25 5.52
C LEU A 137 31.68 3.83 6.73
N GLY A 138 32.34 3.62 7.86
CA GLY A 138 31.68 3.37 9.15
C GLY A 138 31.84 4.58 10.06
N GLY A 139 30.75 5.04 10.66
CA GLY A 139 30.79 6.08 11.68
C GLY A 139 30.04 5.61 12.92
N GLU A 140 30.63 5.81 14.08
CA GLU A 140 30.04 5.48 15.37
C GLU A 140 29.48 6.74 16.02
N ALA A 141 28.28 6.66 16.58
CA ALA A 141 27.69 7.71 17.37
C ALA A 141 27.12 7.16 18.68
N LEU A 142 27.47 7.81 19.79
CA LEU A 142 26.87 7.57 21.10
C LEU A 142 25.55 8.34 21.19
N TYR A 143 24.42 7.62 21.25
CA TYR A 143 23.10 8.22 21.35
C TYR A 143 22.44 7.89 22.70
N GLY A 144 22.67 8.75 23.71
CA GLY A 144 21.85 8.96 24.93
C GLY A 144 21.37 7.76 25.76
N SER A 145 21.78 6.56 25.38
CA SER A 145 21.48 5.25 25.91
C SER A 145 22.79 4.47 25.83
N ASP A 146 22.99 3.44 26.65
CA ASP A 146 24.24 2.66 26.71
C ASP A 146 24.46 1.77 25.46
N LYS A 147 24.02 2.22 24.28
CA LYS A 147 24.13 1.55 23.00
C LYS A 147 24.75 2.49 21.97
N GLU A 148 25.94 2.11 21.52
CA GLU A 148 26.61 2.71 20.37
C GLU A 148 25.82 2.37 19.11
N GLN A 149 25.60 3.36 18.25
CA GLN A 149 24.94 3.18 16.96
C GLN A 149 25.96 3.38 15.84
N MET A 150 26.10 2.39 14.96
CA MET A 150 27.08 2.42 13.87
C MET A 150 26.40 2.64 12.53
N ALA A 151 26.61 3.82 11.95
CA ALA A 151 26.17 4.14 10.59
C ALA A 151 27.13 3.56 9.55
N ILE A 152 26.60 2.81 8.59
CA ILE A 152 27.36 2.28 7.45
C ILE A 152 26.92 3.02 6.18
N ILE A 153 27.86 3.67 5.51
CA ILE A 153 27.67 4.39 4.25
C ILE A 153 28.48 3.69 3.15
N LEU A 154 27.82 3.36 2.04
CA LEU A 154 28.47 2.90 0.82
C LEU A 154 28.74 4.11 -0.08
N ARG A 155 30.01 4.33 -0.45
CA ARG A 155 30.41 5.35 -1.42
C ARG A 155 31.01 4.68 -2.66
N TYR A 156 30.52 5.02 -3.84
CA TYR A 156 30.95 4.41 -5.11
C TYR A 156 30.87 5.42 -6.26
N VAL A 157 31.49 5.10 -7.40
CA VAL A 157 31.38 5.88 -8.63
C VAL A 157 30.35 5.21 -9.54
N ASP A 158 29.33 5.95 -9.97
CA ASP A 158 28.30 5.42 -10.87
C ASP A 158 28.77 5.34 -12.33
N CYS A 159 27.92 4.78 -13.20
CA CYS A 159 28.20 4.64 -14.62
C CYS A 159 28.43 5.97 -15.38
N ASN A 160 28.07 7.12 -14.79
CA ASN A 160 28.33 8.44 -15.34
C ASN A 160 29.61 9.08 -14.77
N GLY A 161 30.39 8.33 -13.99
CA GLY A 161 31.58 8.86 -13.32
C GLY A 161 31.29 9.74 -12.10
N CYS A 162 30.04 9.78 -11.62
CA CYS A 162 29.65 10.59 -10.47
C CYS A 162 29.78 9.81 -9.16
N ILE A 163 30.31 10.45 -8.11
CA ILE A 163 30.35 9.87 -6.77
C ILE A 163 28.93 9.81 -6.20
N ARG A 164 28.55 8.63 -5.71
CA ARG A 164 27.29 8.34 -5.03
C ARG A 164 27.56 7.90 -3.60
N GLU A 165 26.65 8.28 -2.70
CA GLU A 165 26.65 7.84 -1.30
C GLU A 165 25.29 7.26 -0.95
N CYS A 166 25.29 6.12 -0.26
CA CYS A 166 24.07 5.41 0.13
C CYS A 166 24.19 4.91 1.57
N PHE A 167 23.27 5.33 2.44
CA PHE A 167 23.13 4.78 3.78
C PHE A 167 22.60 3.34 3.72
N LEU A 168 23.30 2.40 4.36
CA LEU A 168 22.93 0.98 4.38
C LEU A 168 22.25 0.56 5.68
N SER A 169 22.75 1.02 6.83
CA SER A 169 22.20 0.71 8.15
C SER A 169 22.72 1.66 9.24
N CYS A 170 21.98 1.74 10.35
CA CYS A 170 22.37 2.30 11.64
C CYS A 170 21.97 1.31 12.74
#